data_AF-A0A7Z9PPG0-F1
#
_entry.id   AF-A0A7Z9PPG0-F1
#
_cell.length_a   1.000
_cell.length_b   1.000
_cell.length_c   1.000
_cell.angle_alpha   90.00
_cell.angle_beta   90.00
_cell.angle_gamma   90.00
#
_symmetry.space_group_name_H-M   'P 1'
#
loop_
_entity.id
_entity.type
_entity.pdbx_description
1 polymer ?
#
loop_
_entity_poly.entity_id
_entity_poly.type
_entity_poly.pdbx_seq_one_letter_code
_entity_poly.pdbx_strand_id
1 'polypeptide(L)'
;MKFKFRLQPLLKIAERELGLVTAELEEVRDGIRQIDQLMVELEETKVQEDQELEVACRGYDVGLFYQRRQARERDKIALINRRFEFVEAEKKVEERLTDIKREIYRLESVREKHLLEFQAEVRAAEDKELDEIGTLRYSAGG
;
A
#
# COMPACT_ATOMS: atom_id res chain seq x y z
N MET A 1 -28.03 18.79 19.95
CA MET A 1 -27.71 18.71 18.49
C MET A 1 -26.90 17.43 18.20
N LYS A 2 -26.85 16.95 16.95
CA LYS A 2 -25.96 15.82 16.54
C LYS A 2 -24.75 16.35 15.75
N PHE A 3 -23.54 15.87 16.07
CA PHE A 3 -22.31 16.23 15.35
C PHE A 3 -22.35 15.76 13.89
N LYS A 4 -21.94 16.61 12.95
CA LYS A 4 -21.81 16.28 11.52
C LYS A 4 -20.47 16.76 10.99
N PHE A 5 -19.61 15.83 10.58
CA PHE A 5 -18.34 16.15 9.97
C PHE A 5 -18.50 16.37 8.46
N ARG A 6 -18.33 17.61 7.99
CA ARG A 6 -18.56 17.97 6.57
C ARG A 6 -17.59 17.27 5.61
N LEU A 7 -16.38 16.93 6.06
CA LEU A 7 -15.38 16.24 5.23
C LEU A 7 -15.47 14.71 5.33
N GLN A 8 -16.53 14.16 5.97
CA GLN A 8 -16.76 12.71 6.02
C GLN A 8 -16.77 12.03 4.64
N PRO A 9 -17.33 12.63 3.56
CA PRO A 9 -17.25 12.04 2.23
C PRO A 9 -15.81 11.93 1.71
N LEU A 10 -14.96 12.93 1.98
CA LEU A 10 -13.56 12.92 1.57
C LEU A 10 -12.77 11.83 2.28
N LEU A 11 -13.01 11.64 3.58
CA LEU A 11 -12.40 10.55 4.36
C LEU A 11 -12.73 9.18 3.75
N LYS A 12 -14.01 8.96 3.39
CA LYS A 12 -14.44 7.71 2.73
C LYS A 12 -13.79 7.49 1.36
N ILE A 13 -13.57 8.56 0.60
CA ILE A 13 -12.87 8.48 -0.69
C ILE A 13 -11.42 8.06 -0.47
N ALA A 14 -10.73 8.70 0.49
CA ALA A 14 -9.34 8.37 0.80
C ALA A 14 -9.19 6.94 1.36
N GLU A 15 -10.09 6.47 2.22
CA GLU A 15 -10.13 5.08 2.71
C GLU A 15 -10.33 4.07 1.57
N ARG A 16 -11.20 4.39 0.59
CA ARG A 16 -11.39 3.54 -0.58
C ARG A 16 -10.14 3.51 -1.45
N GLU A 17 -9.51 4.66 -1.67
CA GLU A 17 -8.27 4.77 -2.43
C GLU A 17 -7.13 4.00 -1.75
N LEU A 18 -7.04 4.05 -0.42
CA LEU A 18 -6.12 3.23 0.36
C LEU A 18 -6.30 1.75 0.07
N GLY A 19 -7.55 1.26 0.03
CA GLY A 19 -7.86 -0.11 -0.31
C GLY A 19 -7.39 -0.50 -1.72
N LEU A 20 -7.62 0.36 -2.70
CA LEU A 20 -7.20 0.14 -4.09
C LEU A 20 -5.67 0.10 -4.23
N VAL A 21 -4.96 1.06 -3.63
CA VAL A 21 -3.50 1.12 -3.68
C VAL A 21 -2.85 -0.02 -2.91
N THR A 22 -3.48 -0.49 -1.83
CA THR A 22 -2.99 -1.67 -1.11
C THR A 22 -3.11 -2.94 -1.95
N ALA A 23 -4.22 -3.11 -2.67
CA ALA A 23 -4.39 -4.23 -3.60
C ALA A 23 -3.38 -4.15 -4.76
N GLU A 24 -3.17 -2.96 -5.34
CA GLU A 24 -2.15 -2.72 -6.38
C GLU A 24 -0.74 -3.09 -5.89
N LEU A 25 -0.40 -2.76 -4.64
CA LEU A 25 0.89 -3.12 -4.04
C LEU A 25 1.06 -4.64 -3.90
N GLU A 26 -0.01 -5.35 -3.53
CA GLU A 26 0.00 -6.80 -3.41
C GLU A 26 0.19 -7.48 -4.77
N GLU A 27 -0.50 -7.00 -5.82
CA GLU A 27 -0.34 -7.49 -7.19
C GLU A 27 1.10 -7.30 -7.71
N VAL A 28 1.70 -6.13 -7.46
CA VAL A 28 3.10 -5.86 -7.85
C VAL A 28 4.06 -6.79 -7.12
N ARG A 29 3.87 -7.01 -5.81
CA ARG A 29 4.68 -7.92 -5.01
C ARG A 29 4.55 -9.36 -5.45
N ASP A 30 3.34 -9.79 -5.84
CA ASP A 30 3.12 -11.11 -6.41
C ASP A 30 3.85 -11.27 -7.75
N GLY A 31 3.87 -10.23 -8.59
CA GLY A 31 4.68 -10.20 -9.80
C GLY A 31 6.18 -10.39 -9.52
N ILE A 32 6.72 -9.71 -8.49
CA ILE A 32 8.12 -9.90 -8.06
C ILE A 32 8.37 -11.35 -7.63
N ARG A 33 7.48 -11.93 -6.81
CA ARG A 33 7.60 -13.32 -6.34
C ARG A 33 7.58 -14.32 -7.48
N GLN A 34 6.72 -14.13 -8.48
CA GLN A 34 6.67 -14.99 -9.66
C GLN A 34 7.98 -14.92 -10.45
N ILE A 35 8.55 -13.73 -10.62
CA ILE A 35 9.84 -13.58 -11.31
C ILE A 35 10.97 -14.22 -10.50
N ASP A 36 10.97 -14.05 -9.18
CA ASP A 36 11.96 -14.70 -8.30
C ASP A 36 11.88 -16.23 -8.39
N GLN A 37 10.68 -16.81 -8.48
CA GLN A 37 10.49 -18.25 -8.72
C GLN A 37 11.06 -18.69 -10.08
N LEU A 38 10.74 -17.97 -11.15
CA LEU A 38 11.28 -18.27 -12.49
C LEU A 38 12.81 -18.17 -12.53
N MET A 39 13.40 -17.24 -11.78
CA MET A 39 14.86 -17.14 -11.65
C MET A 39 15.47 -18.34 -10.93
N VAL A 40 14.80 -18.89 -9.92
CA VAL A 40 15.22 -20.12 -9.24
C VAL A 40 15.16 -21.31 -10.19
N GLU A 41 14.05 -21.50 -10.90
CA GLU A 41 13.88 -22.58 -11.89
C GLU A 41 14.95 -22.52 -12.99
N LEU A 42 15.29 -21.31 -13.45
CA LEU A 42 16.33 -21.10 -14.45
C LEU A 42 17.73 -21.50 -13.95
N GLU A 43 18.02 -21.27 -12.66
CA GLU A 43 19.29 -21.65 -12.03
C GLU A 43 19.34 -23.17 -11.78
N GLU A 44 18.23 -23.81 -11.41
CA GLU A 44 18.14 -25.28 -11.32
C GLU A 44 18.41 -25.94 -12.67
N THR A 45 17.81 -25.39 -13.74
CA THR A 45 18.07 -25.84 -15.11
C THR A 45 19.55 -25.68 -15.47
N LYS A 46 20.23 -24.65 -14.98
CA LYS A 46 21.68 -24.45 -15.16
C LYS A 46 22.50 -25.55 -14.51
N VAL A 47 22.18 -25.90 -13.26
CA VAL A 47 22.88 -26.98 -12.56
C VAL A 47 22.73 -28.31 -13.31
N GLN A 48 21.54 -28.61 -13.83
CA GLN A 48 21.32 -29.82 -14.63
C GLN A 48 22.14 -29.83 -15.92
N GLU A 49 22.12 -28.75 -16.70
CA GLU A 49 22.89 -28.69 -17.95
C GLU A 49 24.42 -28.71 -17.72
N ASP A 50 24.91 -28.09 -16.64
CA ASP A 50 26.33 -28.13 -16.28
C ASP A 50 26.76 -29.56 -15.88
N GLN A 51 25.89 -30.32 -15.19
CA GLN A 51 26.12 -31.75 -14.91
C GLN A 51 26.12 -32.61 -16.19
N GLU A 52 25.21 -32.34 -17.12
CA GLU A 52 25.18 -33.03 -18.43
C GLU A 52 26.46 -32.76 -19.24
N LEU A 53 27.01 -31.54 -19.18
CA LEU A 53 28.26 -31.18 -19.83
C LEU A 53 29.44 -31.99 -19.28
N GLU A 54 29.58 -32.12 -17.95
CA GLU A 54 30.64 -32.92 -17.34
C GLU A 54 30.64 -34.37 -17.86
N VAL A 55 29.46 -34.92 -18.16
CA VAL A 55 29.29 -36.24 -18.74
C VAL A 55 29.57 -36.25 -20.26
N ALA A 56 29.19 -35.19 -20.98
CA ALA A 56 29.28 -35.06 -22.43
C ALA A 56 30.66 -34.63 -22.98
N CYS A 57 31.60 -34.19 -22.13
CA CYS A 57 32.97 -33.79 -22.50
C CYS A 57 33.85 -34.90 -23.15
N ARG A 58 33.27 -36.00 -23.64
CA ARG A 58 33.91 -37.03 -24.48
C ARG A 58 33.58 -36.93 -25.99
N GLY A 59 32.83 -35.93 -26.45
CA GLY A 59 32.45 -35.80 -27.87
C GLY A 59 32.09 -34.39 -28.36
N TYR A 60 31.92 -34.27 -29.68
CA TYR A 60 31.81 -33.07 -30.55
C TYR A 60 30.69 -32.03 -30.24
N ASP A 61 30.01 -32.07 -29.08
CA ASP A 61 28.73 -31.37 -28.82
C ASP A 61 28.86 -30.01 -28.09
N VAL A 62 30.08 -29.49 -27.96
CA VAL A 62 30.39 -28.27 -27.20
C VAL A 62 29.72 -27.02 -27.78
N GLY A 63 29.52 -26.96 -29.10
CA GLY A 63 28.88 -25.82 -29.77
C GLY A 63 27.39 -25.66 -29.41
N LEU A 64 26.65 -26.77 -29.32
CA LEU A 64 25.23 -26.77 -28.95
C LEU A 64 25.07 -26.33 -27.48
N PHE A 65 25.98 -26.75 -26.60
CA PHE A 65 26.00 -26.33 -25.20
C PHE A 65 26.15 -24.81 -25.06
N TYR A 66 27.13 -24.20 -25.75
CA TYR A 66 27.30 -22.74 -25.68
C TYR A 66 26.10 -21.96 -26.22
N GLN A 67 25.39 -22.49 -27.23
CA GLN A 67 24.15 -21.89 -27.71
C GLN A 67 23.03 -21.93 -26.65
N ARG A 68 22.83 -23.07 -25.98
CA ARG A 68 21.86 -23.20 -24.88
C ARG A 68 22.21 -22.28 -23.71
N ARG A 69 23.48 -22.21 -23.34
CA ARG A 69 23.98 -21.28 -22.32
C ARG A 69 23.69 -19.82 -22.68
N GLN A 70 23.97 -19.41 -23.92
CA GLN A 70 23.66 -18.04 -24.37
C GLN A 70 22.16 -17.73 -24.34
N ALA A 71 21.30 -18.69 -24.72
CA ALA A 71 19.84 -18.52 -24.63
C ALA A 71 19.40 -18.30 -23.18
N ARG A 72 19.89 -19.13 -22.24
CA ARG A 72 19.61 -18.99 -20.81
C ARG A 72 20.06 -17.64 -20.26
N GLU A 73 21.27 -17.19 -20.58
CA GLU A 73 21.76 -15.89 -20.09
C GLU A 73 20.87 -14.74 -20.61
N ARG A 74 20.36 -14.84 -21.85
CA ARG A 74 19.38 -13.85 -22.36
C ARG A 74 18.07 -13.91 -21.59
N ASP A 75 17.56 -15.10 -21.29
CA ASP A 75 16.34 -15.28 -20.50
C ASP A 75 16.52 -14.73 -19.08
N LYS A 76 17.69 -14.95 -18.47
CA LYS A 76 18.05 -14.39 -17.16
C LYS A 76 18.06 -12.87 -17.18
N ILE A 77 18.67 -12.26 -18.19
CA ILE A 77 18.67 -10.81 -18.38
C ILE A 77 17.24 -10.28 -18.56
N ALA A 78 16.40 -10.98 -19.34
CA ALA A 78 15.01 -10.58 -19.53
C ALA A 78 14.19 -10.64 -18.24
N LEU A 79 14.38 -11.69 -17.42
CA LEU A 79 13.74 -11.80 -16.10
C LEU A 79 14.22 -10.70 -15.15
N ILE A 80 15.53 -10.41 -15.10
CA ILE A 80 16.08 -9.32 -14.28
C ILE A 80 15.50 -7.97 -14.68
N ASN A 81 15.40 -7.69 -15.99
CA ASN A 81 14.81 -6.45 -16.48
C ASN A 81 13.34 -6.31 -16.07
N ARG A 82 12.55 -7.38 -16.23
CA ARG A 82 11.16 -7.40 -15.74
C ARG A 82 11.10 -7.20 -14.23
N ARG A 83 11.98 -7.84 -13.47
CA ARG A 83 12.04 -7.67 -12.01
C ARG A 83 12.30 -6.21 -11.63
N PHE A 84 13.20 -5.55 -12.35
CA PHE A 84 13.49 -4.14 -12.15
C PHE A 84 12.26 -3.26 -12.42
N GLU A 85 11.51 -3.52 -13.49
CA GLU A 85 10.25 -2.82 -13.78
C GLU A 85 9.23 -2.98 -12.64
N PHE A 86 9.08 -4.18 -12.08
CA PHE A 86 8.19 -4.40 -10.93
C PHE A 86 8.68 -3.70 -9.67
N VAL A 87 9.99 -3.67 -9.38
CA VAL A 87 10.54 -2.94 -8.23
C VAL A 87 10.34 -1.43 -8.38
N GLU A 88 10.50 -0.88 -9.58
CA GLU A 88 10.18 0.53 -9.83
C GLU A 88 8.69 0.83 -9.66
N ALA A 89 7.82 -0.09 -10.10
CA ALA A 89 6.39 0.00 -9.87
C ALA A 89 6.06 -0.04 -8.37
N GLU A 90 6.68 -0.97 -7.62
CA GLU A 90 6.48 -1.12 -6.17
C GLU A 90 6.78 0.19 -5.45
N LYS A 91 7.92 0.80 -5.76
CA LYS A 91 8.32 2.08 -5.17
C LYS A 91 7.29 3.19 -5.42
N LYS A 92 6.77 3.30 -6.65
CA LYS A 92 5.75 4.31 -6.99
C LYS A 92 4.44 4.07 -6.25
N VAL A 93 4.05 2.81 -6.09
CA VAL A 93 2.84 2.43 -5.33
C VAL A 93 3.02 2.70 -3.84
N GLU A 94 4.20 2.44 -3.28
CA GLU A 94 4.53 2.74 -1.88
C GLU A 94 4.55 4.25 -1.58
N GLU A 95 5.05 5.06 -2.50
CA GLU A 95 4.98 6.53 -2.42
C GLU A 95 3.52 7.00 -2.37
N ARG A 96 2.68 6.52 -3.31
CA ARG A 96 1.22 6.81 -3.31
C ARG A 96 0.54 6.34 -2.04
N LEU A 97 0.87 5.16 -1.53
CA LEU A 97 0.32 4.62 -0.28
C LEU A 97 0.63 5.53 0.90
N THR A 98 1.86 6.06 0.95
CA THR A 98 2.30 6.98 1.99
C THR A 98 1.53 8.28 1.95
N ASP A 99 1.30 8.83 0.76
CA ASP A 99 0.56 10.08 0.60
C ASP A 99 -0.92 9.93 0.99
N ILE A 100 -1.57 8.82 0.61
CA ILE A 100 -2.95 8.54 1.02
C ILE A 100 -3.06 8.38 2.54
N LYS A 101 -2.12 7.66 3.17
CA LYS A 101 -2.09 7.51 4.63
C LYS A 101 -1.94 8.86 5.34
N ARG A 102 -1.10 9.76 4.82
CA ARG A 102 -0.94 11.12 5.34
C ARG A 102 -2.23 11.93 5.22
N GLU A 103 -2.94 11.81 4.11
CA GLU A 103 -4.19 12.54 3.90
C GLU A 103 -5.31 12.03 4.81
N ILE A 104 -5.44 10.70 4.98
CA ILE A 104 -6.37 10.11 5.96
C ILE A 104 -6.07 10.65 7.37
N TYR A 105 -4.82 10.58 7.80
CA TYR A 105 -4.41 11.10 9.10
C TYR A 105 -4.75 12.58 9.28
N ARG A 106 -4.51 13.40 8.25
CA ARG A 106 -4.88 14.82 8.26
C ARG A 106 -6.39 15.02 8.42
N LEU A 107 -7.20 14.29 7.66
CA LEU A 107 -8.66 14.38 7.72
C LEU A 107 -9.21 13.93 9.07
N GLU A 108 -8.63 12.88 9.66
CA GLU A 108 -8.97 12.39 11.00
C GLU A 108 -8.61 13.41 12.09
N SER A 109 -7.44 14.03 12.00
CA SER A 109 -7.03 15.10 12.93
C SER A 109 -7.98 16.31 12.86
N VAL A 110 -8.39 16.72 11.66
CA VAL A 110 -9.38 17.80 11.48
C VAL A 110 -10.74 17.39 12.06
N ARG A 111 -11.16 16.12 11.86
CA ARG A 111 -12.39 15.59 12.44
C ARG A 111 -12.37 15.63 13.96
N GLU A 112 -11.27 15.23 14.58
CA GLU A 112 -11.10 15.26 16.03
C GLU A 112 -11.19 16.68 16.58
N LYS A 113 -10.50 17.64 15.94
CA LYS A 113 -10.57 19.05 16.32
C LYS A 113 -12.01 19.59 16.28
N HIS A 114 -12.72 19.33 15.17
CA HIS A 114 -14.12 19.76 15.03
C HIS A 114 -15.04 19.09 16.06
N LEU A 115 -14.75 17.85 16.44
CA LEU A 115 -15.51 17.14 17.47
C LEU A 115 -15.32 17.80 18.85
N LEU A 116 -14.09 18.18 19.20
CA LEU A 116 -13.78 18.90 20.44
C LEU A 116 -14.46 20.27 20.49
N GLU A 117 -14.40 21.03 19.39
CA GLU A 117 -15.08 22.32 19.25
C GLU A 117 -16.60 22.17 19.43
N PHE A 118 -17.21 21.18 18.77
CA PHE A 118 -18.63 20.90 18.92
C PHE A 118 -19.00 20.50 20.36
N GLN A 119 -18.18 19.69 21.03
CA GLN A 119 -18.41 19.33 22.43
C GLN A 119 -18.34 20.55 23.37
N ALA A 120 -17.40 21.47 23.11
CA ALA A 120 -17.29 22.71 23.87
C ALA A 120 -18.51 23.62 23.66
N GLU A 121 -18.98 23.75 22.42
CA GLU A 121 -20.20 24.51 22.10
C GLU A 121 -21.45 23.93 22.77
N VAL A 122 -21.59 22.60 22.78
CA VAL A 122 -22.72 21.94 23.46
C VAL A 122 -22.68 22.21 24.96
N ARG A 123 -21.51 22.08 25.61
CA ARG A 123 -21.38 22.40 27.04
C ARG A 123 -21.71 23.86 27.35
N ALA A 124 -21.19 24.79 26.55
CA ALA A 124 -21.48 26.21 26.73
C ALA A 124 -22.98 26.54 26.55
N ALA A 125 -23.67 25.85 25.65
CA ALA A 125 -25.12 26.00 25.47
C ALA A 125 -25.90 25.41 26.65
N GLU A 126 -25.50 24.24 27.16
CA GLU A 126 -26.09 23.60 28.34
C GLU A 126 -25.89 24.45 29.60
N ASP A 127 -24.69 24.99 29.82
CA ASP A 127 -24.39 25.87 30.95
C ASP A 127 -25.26 27.14 30.92
N LYS A 128 -25.42 27.74 29.73
CA LYS A 128 -26.28 28.91 29.54
C LYS A 128 -27.75 28.61 29.83
N GLU A 129 -28.25 27.45 29.38
CA GLU A 129 -29.63 27.02 29.63
C GLU A 129 -29.87 26.79 31.14
N LEU A 130 -28.90 26.21 31.85
CA LEU A 130 -28.95 26.03 33.30
C LEU A 130 -28.98 27.37 34.05
N ASP A 131 -28.16 28.34 33.63
CA ASP A 131 -28.15 29.68 34.20
C ASP A 131 -29.47 30.43 33.98
N GLU A 132 -30.06 30.33 32.78
CA GLU A 132 -31.37 30.90 32.45
C GLU A 132 -32.49 30.27 33.31
N ILE A 133 -32.47 28.95 33.50
CA ILE A 133 -33.42 28.27 34.38
C ILE A 133 -33.23 28.69 35.85
N GLY A 134 -31.99 28.80 36.32
CA GLY A 134 -31.67 29.23 37.67
C GLY A 134 -32.15 30.65 37.97
N THR A 135 -31.91 31.58 37.05
CA THR A 135 -32.39 32.97 37.15
C THR A 135 -33.91 33.06 37.11
N LEU A 136 -34.59 32.33 36.22
CA LEU A 136 -36.05 32.28 36.17
C LEU A 136 -36.67 31.75 37.47
N ARG A 137 -36.10 30.69 38.06
CA ARG A 137 -36.57 30.15 39.35
C ARG A 137 -36.42 31.14 40.49
N TYR A 138 -35.29 31.82 40.57
CA TYR A 138 -35.04 32.82 41.62
C TYR A 138 -35.99 34.03 41.47
N SER A 139 -36.30 34.42 40.24
CA SER A 139 -37.18 35.55 39.93
C SER A 139 -38.67 35.25 40.16
N ALA A 140 -39.09 33.98 40.12
CA ALA A 140 -40.48 33.57 40.29
C ALA A 140 -40.86 33.17 41.73
N GLY A 141 -39.89 33.06 42.64
CA GLY A 141 -40.07 32.56 44.01
C GLY A 141 -39.94 33.60 45.13
N GLY A 142 -39.80 34.89 44.80
CA GLY A 142 -39.83 36.01 45.76
C GLY A 142 -41.13 36.79 45.65
#